data_AF-A0A2I2GGH7-F1
#
_entry.id   AF-A0A2I2GGH7-F1
#
_cell.length_a   1.000
_cell.length_b   1.000
_cell.length_c   1.000
_cell.angle_alpha   90.00
_cell.angle_beta   90.00
_cell.angle_gamma   90.00
#
_symmetry.space_group_name_H-M   'P 1'
#
loop_
_entity.id
_entity.type
_entity.pdbx_description
1 polymer ?
#
loop_
_entity_poly.entity_id
_entity_poly.type
_entity_poly.pdbx_seq_one_letter_code
_entity_poly.pdbx_strand_id
1 'polypeptide(L)'
;MSSQERIHRLDEDWTGVTDPALRKKLQNRVNQRVLRARKHGNRQKALILRSKNDKAGRRRYALILPRPDQTKGPQQLSLSQPASLLEAVAMMTRFNATAYERYYAADPCLDHLLTLTKFNVLRAFVDNMASLGLSIQEMGDDDISPFNTPNNHDDIIPTSLSPTATQRSIPHHPWLDCFPFPGMRDNLVHAAESFNDCELCTDIMDPSNGDVGMMVWGDPWLPQNWEVSELFVQKWSWVIEGFPEVLVHSNYWRDRRGLQKLKVRPR
;
A
#
# COMPACT_ATOMS: atom_id res chain seq x y z
N MET A 1 -25.00 22.85 -1.07
CA MET A 1 -25.27 21.47 -1.51
C MET A 1 -25.50 20.63 -0.28
N SER A 2 -26.72 20.15 -0.11
CA SER A 2 -27.14 19.40 1.08
C SER A 2 -26.38 18.07 1.15
N SER A 3 -26.10 17.57 2.35
CA SER A 3 -25.52 16.23 2.56
C SER A 3 -26.36 15.10 1.92
N GLN A 4 -27.62 15.40 1.57
CA GLN A 4 -28.60 14.52 0.94
C GLN A 4 -28.29 14.19 -0.53
N GLU A 5 -27.56 15.04 -1.26
CA GLU A 5 -27.28 14.83 -2.71
C GLU A 5 -26.14 13.83 -2.99
N ARG A 6 -25.59 13.17 -1.96
CA ARG A 6 -24.42 12.26 -2.09
C ARG A 6 -24.74 10.79 -1.76
N ILE A 7 -25.99 10.45 -1.45
CA ILE A 7 -26.41 9.08 -1.15
C ILE A 7 -26.78 8.43 -2.48
N HIS A 8 -25.97 7.48 -2.95
CA HIS A 8 -26.12 6.86 -4.28
C HIS A 8 -26.76 5.47 -4.22
N ARG A 9 -26.99 4.89 -3.02
CA ARG A 9 -27.56 3.57 -2.81
C ARG A 9 -28.51 3.53 -1.59
N LEU A 10 -29.48 2.60 -1.62
CA LEU A 10 -30.53 2.43 -0.59
C LEU A 10 -30.01 1.90 0.75
N ASP A 11 -28.86 1.19 0.76
CA ASP A 11 -28.20 0.67 1.96
C ASP A 11 -27.36 1.72 2.72
N GLU A 12 -27.32 2.95 2.20
CA GLU A 12 -26.57 4.08 2.74
C GLU A 12 -27.47 5.21 3.24
N ASP A 13 -28.79 5.04 3.11
CA ASP A 13 -29.75 6.02 3.59
C ASP A 13 -29.86 5.93 5.11
N TRP A 14 -29.16 6.81 5.81
CA TRP A 14 -29.30 6.95 7.27
C TRP A 14 -30.53 7.78 7.67
N THR A 15 -31.34 8.26 6.71
CA THR A 15 -32.57 9.00 7.03
C THR A 15 -33.64 8.01 7.51
N GLY A 16 -33.87 8.00 8.83
CA GLY A 16 -34.78 7.06 9.48
C GLY A 16 -34.09 6.02 10.37
N VAL A 17 -32.76 5.93 10.35
CA VAL A 17 -32.00 5.10 11.30
C VAL A 17 -32.04 5.74 12.69
N THR A 18 -32.72 5.07 13.62
CA THR A 18 -32.88 5.50 15.02
C THR A 18 -31.68 5.13 15.90
N ASP A 19 -30.89 4.12 15.51
CA ASP A 19 -29.66 3.74 16.20
C ASP A 19 -28.52 4.75 15.90
N PRO A 20 -28.05 5.51 16.91
CA PRO A 20 -26.96 6.47 16.73
C PRO A 20 -25.66 5.84 16.24
N ALA A 21 -25.35 4.59 16.64
CA ALA A 21 -24.12 3.91 16.24
C ALA A 21 -24.16 3.53 14.75
N LEU A 22 -25.26 2.93 14.30
CA LEU A 22 -25.46 2.57 12.89
C LEU A 22 -25.51 3.80 11.97
N ARG A 23 -26.14 4.89 12.43
CA ARG A 23 -26.14 6.17 11.70
C ARG A 23 -24.73 6.75 11.55
N LYS A 24 -23.93 6.76 12.62
CA LYS A 24 -22.54 7.24 12.60
C LYS A 24 -21.67 6.38 11.67
N LYS A 25 -21.90 5.07 11.65
CA LYS A 25 -21.23 4.12 10.76
C LYS A 25 -21.47 4.45 9.28
N LEU A 26 -22.73 4.60 8.88
CA LEU A 26 -23.09 4.97 7.50
C LEU A 26 -22.51 6.33 7.11
N GLN A 27 -22.56 7.30 8.03
CA GLN A 27 -22.01 8.63 7.81
C GLN A 27 -20.49 8.64 7.66
N ASN A 28 -19.77 7.87 8.48
CA ASN A 28 -18.31 7.72 8.38
C ASN A 28 -17.90 7.09 7.05
N ARG A 29 -18.62 6.05 6.61
CA ARG A 29 -18.40 5.40 5.31
C ARG A 29 -18.56 6.39 4.14
N VAL A 30 -19.62 7.19 4.13
CA VAL A 30 -19.83 8.23 3.10
C VAL A 30 -18.77 9.33 3.17
N ASN A 31 -18.40 9.76 4.39
CA ASN A 31 -17.34 10.75 4.56
C ASN A 31 -15.98 10.22 4.09
N GLN A 32 -15.67 8.94 4.33
CA GLN A 32 -14.47 8.30 3.79
C GLN A 32 -14.49 8.30 2.26
N ARG A 33 -15.59 7.92 1.60
CA ARG A 33 -15.72 8.02 0.13
C ARG A 33 -15.51 9.44 -0.38
N VAL A 34 -16.13 10.43 0.25
CA VAL A 34 -15.96 11.84 -0.12
C VAL A 34 -14.51 12.29 0.09
N LEU A 35 -13.85 11.82 1.16
CA LEU A 35 -12.43 12.07 1.41
C LEU A 35 -11.54 11.41 0.35
N ARG A 36 -11.83 10.16 -0.06
CA ARG A 36 -11.13 9.45 -1.14
C ARG A 36 -11.25 10.21 -2.47
N ALA A 37 -12.47 10.57 -2.87
CA ALA A 37 -12.74 11.36 -4.08
C ALA A 37 -12.09 12.76 -4.05
N ARG A 38 -12.12 13.44 -2.90
CA ARG A 38 -11.48 14.76 -2.73
C ARG A 38 -9.95 14.67 -2.72
N LYS A 39 -9.36 13.64 -2.09
CA LYS A 39 -7.90 13.43 -2.09
C LYS A 39 -7.40 13.14 -3.51
N HIS A 40 -8.13 12.36 -4.30
CA HIS A 40 -7.81 12.12 -5.71
C HIS A 40 -7.77 13.45 -6.52
N GLY A 41 -8.80 14.30 -6.38
CA GLY A 41 -8.85 15.60 -7.06
C GLY A 41 -7.87 16.68 -6.53
N ASN A 42 -7.63 16.74 -5.21
CA ASN A 42 -6.71 17.70 -4.61
C ASN A 42 -5.24 17.35 -4.86
N ARG A 43 -4.91 16.05 -4.99
CA ARG A 43 -3.56 15.59 -5.33
C ARG A 43 -3.13 16.03 -6.72
N GLN A 44 -4.03 15.97 -7.70
CA GLN A 44 -3.76 16.46 -9.05
C GLN A 44 -3.51 17.98 -9.06
N LYS A 45 -4.25 18.75 -8.24
CA LYS A 45 -4.04 20.20 -8.08
C LYS A 45 -2.76 20.54 -7.30
N ALA A 46 -2.43 19.79 -6.24
CA ALA A 46 -1.24 20.02 -5.42
C ALA A 46 0.06 19.68 -6.17
N LEU A 47 0.05 18.65 -7.02
CA LEU A 47 1.18 18.30 -7.90
C LEU A 47 1.46 19.41 -8.93
N ILE A 48 0.41 20.04 -9.47
CA ILE A 48 0.53 21.17 -10.40
C ILE A 48 1.07 22.43 -9.69
N LEU A 49 0.70 22.66 -8.42
CA LEU A 49 1.22 23.79 -7.63
C LEU A 49 2.65 23.59 -7.13
N ARG A 50 3.05 22.37 -6.74
CA ARG A 50 4.41 22.07 -6.25
C ARG A 50 5.47 22.18 -7.35
N SER A 51 5.15 21.74 -8.56
CA SER A 51 6.02 21.89 -9.75
C SER A 51 6.38 23.36 -10.06
N LYS A 52 5.53 24.31 -9.64
CA LYS A 52 5.79 25.74 -9.83
C LYS A 52 6.63 26.40 -8.73
N ASN A 53 6.80 25.77 -7.55
CA ASN A 53 7.34 26.45 -6.36
C ASN A 53 8.67 25.91 -5.80
N ASP A 54 9.17 24.75 -6.23
CA ASP A 54 10.44 24.21 -5.68
C ASP A 54 11.68 24.80 -6.39
N LYS A 55 12.02 26.04 -6.01
CA LYS A 55 13.36 26.64 -6.14
C LYS A 55 13.88 27.16 -4.79
N ALA A 56 13.93 26.34 -3.74
CA ALA A 56 14.81 26.58 -2.57
C ALA A 56 14.68 25.47 -1.53
N GLY A 57 15.79 24.77 -1.22
CA GLY A 57 15.82 23.85 -0.07
C GLY A 57 16.92 22.81 -0.06
N ARG A 58 18.19 23.24 -0.16
CA ARG A 58 19.37 22.37 -0.18
C ARG A 58 19.59 21.72 1.21
N ARG A 59 19.18 20.46 1.41
CA ARG A 59 19.68 19.61 2.50
C ARG A 59 20.88 18.80 1.98
N ARG A 60 21.97 18.80 2.76
CA ARG A 60 23.28 18.22 2.40
C ARG A 60 23.20 16.69 2.41
N TYR A 61 22.94 16.10 1.25
CA TYR A 61 23.42 14.75 0.94
C TYR A 61 24.80 14.88 0.30
N ALA A 62 25.64 13.84 0.42
CA ALA A 62 26.95 13.78 -0.21
C ALA A 62 26.85 14.21 -1.67
N LEU A 63 27.70 15.15 -2.10
CA LEU A 63 27.81 15.56 -3.49
C LEU A 63 28.29 14.36 -4.30
N ILE A 64 27.35 13.55 -4.81
CA ILE A 64 27.61 12.74 -5.98
C ILE A 64 27.83 13.76 -7.10
N LEU A 65 29.08 13.89 -7.55
CA LEU A 65 29.45 14.78 -8.64
C LEU A 65 28.45 14.59 -9.79
N PRO A 66 27.93 15.68 -10.41
CA PRO A 66 27.15 15.55 -11.62
C PRO A 66 28.00 14.81 -12.64
N ARG A 67 27.49 13.69 -13.16
CA ARG A 67 28.07 13.03 -14.32
C ARG A 67 28.11 14.09 -15.44
N PRO A 68 29.25 14.29 -16.13
CA PRO A 68 29.32 15.23 -17.23
C PRO A 68 28.25 14.86 -18.27
N ASP A 69 27.56 15.89 -18.74
CA ASP A 69 26.44 15.88 -19.68
C ASP A 69 26.51 14.71 -20.67
N GLN A 70 25.80 13.63 -20.34
CA GLN A 70 25.49 12.60 -21.33
C GLN A 70 24.24 13.08 -22.06
N THR A 71 24.49 13.68 -23.22
CA THR A 71 23.63 13.72 -24.40
C THR A 71 22.33 12.96 -24.23
N LYS A 72 21.21 13.69 -24.24
CA LYS A 72 19.81 13.24 -24.28
C LYS A 72 19.65 11.81 -24.86
N GLY A 73 19.79 10.80 -24.00
CA GLY A 73 19.39 9.43 -24.29
C GLY A 73 17.86 9.31 -24.24
N PRO A 74 17.27 8.32 -24.92
CA PRO A 74 15.82 8.18 -24.97
C PRO A 74 15.28 7.94 -23.56
N GLN A 75 14.46 8.89 -23.09
CA GLN A 75 13.58 8.80 -21.92
C GLN A 75 14.31 8.59 -20.58
N GLN A 76 14.72 9.69 -19.95
CA GLN A 76 14.62 9.76 -18.49
C GLN A 76 13.19 9.36 -18.13
N LEU A 77 13.00 8.16 -17.60
CA LEU A 77 11.75 7.69 -17.02
C LEU A 77 11.45 8.58 -15.80
N SER A 78 10.95 9.79 -16.03
CA SER A 78 10.21 10.49 -15.00
C SER A 78 8.95 9.65 -14.80
N LEU A 79 9.02 8.69 -13.88
CA LEU A 79 7.86 7.88 -13.50
C LEU A 79 6.89 8.83 -12.80
N SER A 80 6.00 9.44 -13.58
CA SER A 80 4.80 10.06 -13.04
C SER A 80 4.09 9.03 -12.19
N GLN A 81 3.58 9.43 -11.03
CA GLN A 81 2.81 8.51 -10.19
C GLN A 81 1.64 7.95 -11.00
N PRO A 82 1.43 6.61 -10.99
CA PRO A 82 0.34 6.02 -11.72
C PRO A 82 -0.99 6.55 -11.19
N ALA A 83 -1.89 6.94 -12.09
CA ALA A 83 -3.24 7.38 -11.76
C ALA A 83 -4.16 6.19 -11.45
N SER A 84 -3.78 4.98 -11.86
CA SER A 84 -4.50 3.75 -11.59
C SER A 84 -3.56 2.57 -11.38
N LEU A 85 -4.07 1.50 -10.79
CA LEU A 85 -3.31 0.27 -10.66
C LEU A 85 -2.94 -0.35 -12.01
N LEU A 86 -3.83 -0.30 -13.00
CA LEU A 86 -3.55 -0.80 -14.35
C LEU A 86 -2.36 -0.06 -14.96
N GLU A 87 -2.30 1.25 -14.75
CA GLU A 87 -1.16 2.06 -15.15
C GLU A 87 0.10 1.66 -14.37
N ALA A 88 0.00 1.40 -13.07
CA ALA A 88 1.12 0.92 -12.25
C ALA A 88 1.67 -0.43 -12.74
N VAL A 89 0.79 -1.38 -13.09
CA VAL A 89 1.18 -2.68 -13.66
C VAL A 89 1.82 -2.50 -15.04
N ALA A 90 1.25 -1.65 -15.92
CA ALA A 90 1.84 -1.37 -17.22
C ALA A 90 3.21 -0.67 -17.09
N MET A 91 3.35 0.25 -16.13
CA MET A 91 4.62 0.88 -15.79
C MET A 91 5.64 -0.15 -15.31
N MET A 92 5.22 -1.09 -14.45
CA MET A 92 6.07 -2.17 -13.97
C MET A 92 6.60 -3.04 -15.11
N THR A 93 5.75 -3.43 -16.06
CA THR A 93 6.16 -4.23 -17.23
C THR A 93 7.17 -3.49 -18.10
N ARG A 94 6.93 -2.21 -18.40
CA ARG A 94 7.87 -1.37 -19.17
C ARG A 94 9.20 -1.21 -18.44
N PHE A 95 9.13 -0.91 -17.15
CA PHE A 95 10.31 -0.72 -16.32
C PHE A 95 11.13 -2.00 -16.19
N ASN A 96 10.49 -3.16 -16.05
CA ASN A 96 11.18 -4.45 -16.01
C ASN A 96 11.99 -4.67 -17.30
N ALA A 97 11.40 -4.42 -18.48
CA ALA A 97 12.11 -4.53 -19.76
C ALA A 97 13.33 -3.59 -19.82
N THR A 98 13.17 -2.31 -19.48
CA THR A 98 14.27 -1.34 -19.49
C THR A 98 15.35 -1.67 -18.46
N ALA A 99 14.97 -2.12 -17.26
CA ALA A 99 15.92 -2.52 -16.23
C ALA A 99 16.73 -3.75 -16.66
N TYR A 100 16.09 -4.72 -17.32
CA TYR A 100 16.73 -5.92 -17.86
C TYR A 100 17.72 -5.56 -18.97
N GLU A 101 17.32 -4.74 -19.95
CA GLU A 101 18.20 -4.29 -21.04
C GLU A 101 19.47 -3.61 -20.50
N ARG A 102 19.32 -2.69 -19.54
CA ARG A 102 20.46 -1.97 -18.95
C ARG A 102 21.35 -2.86 -18.09
N TYR A 103 20.79 -3.84 -17.39
CA TYR A 103 21.56 -4.85 -16.67
C TYR A 103 22.43 -5.66 -17.64
N TYR A 104 21.86 -6.14 -18.75
CA TYR A 104 22.62 -6.87 -19.79
C TYR A 104 23.66 -6.00 -20.49
N ALA A 105 23.40 -4.70 -20.62
CA ALA A 105 24.36 -3.72 -21.13
C ALA A 105 25.44 -3.33 -20.10
N ALA A 106 25.47 -3.95 -18.91
CA ALA A 106 26.38 -3.64 -17.81
C ALA A 106 26.34 -2.16 -17.35
N ASP A 107 25.18 -1.49 -17.50
CA ASP A 107 24.93 -0.11 -17.06
C ASP A 107 23.70 -0.04 -16.12
N PRO A 108 23.72 -0.73 -14.96
CA PRO A 108 22.63 -0.66 -14.00
C PRO A 108 22.52 0.75 -13.41
N CYS A 109 21.28 1.21 -13.18
CA CYS A 109 21.00 2.54 -12.63
C CYS A 109 20.46 2.44 -11.20
N LEU A 110 20.97 3.27 -10.29
CA LEU A 110 20.53 3.28 -8.89
C LEU A 110 19.04 3.64 -8.74
N ASP A 111 18.53 4.52 -9.60
CA ASP A 111 17.10 4.88 -9.62
C ASP A 111 16.21 3.69 -10.00
N HIS A 112 16.76 2.69 -10.70
CA HIS A 112 16.06 1.44 -10.94
C HIS A 112 15.85 0.66 -9.64
N LEU A 113 16.80 0.66 -8.71
CA LEU A 113 16.67 -0.10 -7.47
C LEU A 113 15.51 0.42 -6.58
N LEU A 114 15.41 1.75 -6.46
CA LEU A 114 14.32 2.40 -5.73
C LEU A 114 12.95 2.08 -6.36
N THR A 115 12.90 2.09 -7.70
CA THR A 115 11.69 1.78 -8.45
C THR A 115 11.33 0.29 -8.37
N LEU A 116 12.32 -0.60 -8.48
CA LEU A 116 12.16 -2.06 -8.32
C LEU A 116 11.54 -2.40 -6.97
N THR A 117 11.99 -1.73 -5.89
CA THR A 117 11.49 -2.00 -4.54
C THR A 117 9.98 -1.74 -4.45
N LYS A 118 9.49 -0.64 -5.05
CA LYS A 118 8.06 -0.30 -5.09
C LYS A 118 7.26 -1.34 -5.89
N PHE A 119 7.79 -1.74 -7.05
CA PHE A 119 7.15 -2.74 -7.88
C PHE A 119 7.14 -4.14 -7.26
N ASN A 120 8.16 -4.50 -6.49
CA ASN A 120 8.19 -5.76 -5.76
C ASN A 120 7.04 -5.85 -4.74
N VAL A 121 6.75 -4.76 -4.03
CA VAL A 121 5.61 -4.71 -3.09
C VAL A 121 4.27 -4.79 -3.84
N LEU A 122 4.12 -4.04 -4.94
CA LEU A 122 2.92 -4.12 -5.79
C LEU A 122 2.68 -5.56 -6.26
N ARG A 123 3.71 -6.17 -6.82
CA ARG A 123 3.66 -7.55 -7.32
C ARG A 123 3.31 -8.52 -6.21
N ALA A 124 3.92 -8.38 -5.03
CA ALA A 124 3.63 -9.22 -3.88
C ALA A 124 2.16 -9.21 -3.48
N PHE A 125 1.53 -8.02 -3.46
CA PHE A 125 0.10 -7.93 -3.17
C PHE A 125 -0.76 -8.55 -4.27
N VAL A 126 -0.42 -8.33 -5.54
CA VAL A 126 -1.13 -8.97 -6.67
C VAL A 126 -1.05 -10.50 -6.59
N ASP A 127 0.13 -11.04 -6.31
CA ASP A 127 0.37 -12.49 -6.20
C ASP A 127 -0.40 -13.10 -5.01
N ASN A 128 -0.40 -12.42 -3.85
CA ASN A 128 -1.17 -12.85 -2.69
C ASN A 128 -2.69 -12.77 -2.96
N MET A 129 -3.18 -11.74 -3.64
CA MET A 129 -4.60 -11.64 -4.04
C MET A 129 -4.99 -12.75 -5.01
N ALA A 130 -4.16 -13.02 -6.02
CA ALA A 130 -4.41 -14.12 -6.95
C ALA A 130 -4.48 -15.48 -6.24
N SER A 131 -3.63 -15.69 -5.22
CA SER A 131 -3.66 -16.90 -4.36
C SER A 131 -4.95 -17.04 -3.53
N LEU A 132 -5.69 -15.95 -3.37
CA LEU A 132 -6.99 -15.89 -2.69
C LEU A 132 -8.18 -15.92 -3.67
N GLY A 133 -7.92 -16.05 -4.97
CA GLY A 133 -8.95 -15.91 -6.00
C GLY A 133 -9.49 -14.48 -6.15
N LEU A 134 -8.74 -13.47 -5.67
CA LEU A 134 -9.10 -12.06 -5.73
C LEU A 134 -8.41 -11.37 -6.90
N SER A 135 -9.13 -10.47 -7.56
CA SER A 135 -8.61 -9.61 -8.61
C SER A 135 -8.63 -8.16 -8.13
N ILE A 136 -7.45 -7.56 -8.05
CA ILE A 136 -7.30 -6.16 -7.62
C ILE A 136 -7.92 -5.15 -8.61
N GLN A 137 -8.11 -5.55 -9.87
CA GLN A 137 -8.75 -4.71 -10.89
C GLN A 137 -10.28 -4.76 -10.81
N GLU A 138 -10.83 -5.88 -10.37
CA GLU A 138 -12.29 -6.11 -10.31
C GLU A 138 -12.87 -5.71 -8.96
N MET A 139 -12.03 -5.60 -7.93
CA MET A 139 -12.42 -5.21 -6.58
C MET A 139 -12.90 -3.75 -6.53
N GLY A 140 -14.15 -3.57 -6.12
CA GLY A 140 -14.76 -2.27 -5.86
C GLY A 140 -14.44 -1.74 -4.45
N ASP A 141 -14.48 -0.42 -4.29
CA ASP A 141 -14.14 0.32 -3.05
C ASP A 141 -14.91 -0.10 -1.77
N ASP A 142 -16.02 -0.82 -1.94
CA ASP A 142 -16.95 -1.24 -0.88
C ASP A 142 -17.27 -2.74 -0.92
N ASP A 143 -16.46 -3.51 -1.65
CA ASP A 143 -16.62 -4.95 -1.67
C ASP A 143 -16.38 -5.54 -0.27
N ILE A 144 -17.12 -6.61 0.03
CA ILE A 144 -16.98 -7.36 1.27
C ILE A 144 -16.14 -8.61 0.97
N SER A 145 -15.16 -8.89 1.83
CA SER A 145 -14.30 -10.06 1.71
C SER A 145 -15.10 -11.35 1.52
N PRO A 146 -14.71 -12.23 0.59
CA PRO A 146 -15.27 -13.57 0.48
C PRO A 146 -15.18 -14.38 1.77
N PHE A 147 -14.24 -14.07 2.66
CA PHE A 147 -14.08 -14.72 3.97
C PHE A 147 -15.29 -14.56 4.89
N ASN A 148 -16.15 -13.57 4.62
CA ASN A 148 -17.41 -13.36 5.34
C ASN A 148 -18.58 -14.16 4.76
N THR A 149 -18.38 -14.89 3.65
CA THR A 149 -19.41 -15.74 3.06
C THR A 149 -19.21 -17.20 3.46
N PRO A 150 -20.28 -18.00 3.60
CA PRO A 150 -20.19 -19.40 3.98
C PRO A 150 -19.65 -20.32 2.87
N ASN A 151 -18.99 -19.77 1.84
CA ASN A 151 -18.35 -20.60 0.83
C ASN A 151 -17.21 -21.38 1.47
N ASN A 152 -17.18 -22.67 1.16
CA ASN A 152 -16.01 -23.51 1.42
C ASN A 152 -14.83 -22.92 0.64
N HIS A 153 -13.93 -22.26 1.36
CA HIS A 153 -12.60 -21.94 0.85
C HIS A 153 -11.79 -23.24 0.80
N ASP A 154 -12.18 -24.15 -0.10
CA ASP A 154 -11.54 -25.46 -0.34
C ASP A 154 -10.29 -25.31 -1.22
N ASP A 155 -9.90 -24.08 -1.55
CA ASP A 155 -8.69 -23.79 -2.29
C ASP A 155 -7.46 -24.02 -1.41
N ILE A 156 -6.38 -24.48 -2.04
CA ILE A 156 -5.06 -24.65 -1.43
C ILE A 156 -4.46 -23.25 -1.20
N ILE A 157 -4.95 -22.55 -0.18
CA ILE A 157 -4.46 -21.23 0.20
C ILE A 157 -3.25 -21.42 1.13
N PRO A 158 -2.14 -20.67 0.95
CA PRO A 158 -1.02 -20.69 1.88
C PRO A 158 -1.49 -20.41 3.33
N THR A 159 -0.92 -21.12 4.31
CA THR A 159 -1.33 -21.02 5.72
C THR A 159 -1.31 -19.59 6.27
N SER A 160 -0.35 -18.78 5.82
CA SER A 160 -0.19 -17.37 6.18
C SER A 160 -1.29 -16.44 5.64
N LEU A 161 -1.99 -16.87 4.59
CA LEU A 161 -3.10 -16.17 3.94
C LEU A 161 -4.46 -16.77 4.29
N SER A 162 -4.49 -17.87 5.05
CA SER A 162 -5.74 -18.47 5.51
C SER A 162 -6.55 -17.46 6.35
N PRO A 163 -7.89 -17.45 6.20
CA PRO A 163 -8.77 -16.53 6.93
C PRO A 163 -8.73 -16.74 8.43
N THR A 164 -8.66 -15.66 9.20
CA THR A 164 -8.75 -15.69 10.66
C THR A 164 -10.20 -15.74 11.15
N ALA A 165 -10.40 -16.06 12.44
CA ALA A 165 -11.73 -16.00 13.06
C ALA A 165 -12.31 -14.58 13.02
N THR A 166 -11.44 -13.57 13.20
CA THR A 166 -11.79 -12.15 13.13
C THR A 166 -12.29 -11.76 11.75
N GLN A 167 -11.55 -12.13 10.69
CA GLN A 167 -11.95 -11.86 9.30
C GLN A 167 -13.26 -12.54 8.94
N ARG A 168 -13.50 -13.78 9.39
CA ARG A 168 -14.78 -14.47 9.14
C ARG A 168 -15.97 -13.78 9.82
N SER A 169 -15.73 -13.19 10.99
CA SER A 169 -16.78 -12.63 11.85
C SER A 169 -17.10 -11.16 11.56
N ILE A 170 -16.13 -10.39 11.08
CA ILE A 170 -16.26 -8.94 10.90
C ILE A 170 -16.23 -8.60 9.41
N PRO A 171 -17.28 -7.99 8.83
CA PRO A 171 -17.26 -7.53 7.45
C PRO A 171 -16.15 -6.51 7.21
N HIS A 172 -15.30 -6.78 6.21
CA HIS A 172 -14.15 -5.96 5.86
C HIS A 172 -13.88 -6.00 4.35
N HIS A 173 -13.01 -5.10 3.87
CA HIS A 173 -12.68 -5.00 2.46
C HIS A 173 -11.61 -6.06 2.05
N PRO A 174 -11.76 -6.78 0.93
CA PRO A 174 -10.90 -7.91 0.56
C PRO A 174 -9.41 -7.57 0.42
N TRP A 175 -9.05 -6.32 0.10
CA TRP A 175 -7.64 -5.87 0.09
C TRP A 175 -6.90 -6.16 1.42
N LEU A 176 -7.58 -6.21 2.57
CA LEU A 176 -6.92 -6.53 3.83
C LEU A 176 -6.48 -8.01 3.91
N ASP A 177 -7.01 -8.87 3.04
CA ASP A 177 -6.74 -10.31 3.09
C ASP A 177 -5.37 -10.69 2.53
N CYS A 178 -4.79 -9.83 1.68
CA CYS A 178 -3.54 -10.11 0.99
C CYS A 178 -2.26 -9.89 1.83
N PHE A 179 -2.40 -9.46 3.09
CA PHE A 179 -1.28 -9.39 4.03
C PHE A 179 -0.99 -10.80 4.60
N PRO A 180 0.24 -11.33 4.48
CA PRO A 180 0.58 -12.68 4.95
C PRO A 180 0.79 -12.75 6.47
N PHE A 181 0.17 -11.85 7.23
CA PHE A 181 0.33 -11.73 8.68
C PHE A 181 -1.05 -11.76 9.33
N PRO A 182 -1.50 -12.92 9.87
CA PRO A 182 -2.83 -13.06 10.47
C PRO A 182 -3.14 -11.97 11.49
N GLY A 183 -2.19 -11.68 12.37
CA GLY A 183 -2.36 -10.64 13.39
C GLY A 183 -2.45 -9.21 12.86
N MET A 184 -1.69 -8.91 11.81
CA MET A 184 -1.77 -7.62 11.13
C MET A 184 -3.16 -7.42 10.51
N ARG A 185 -3.69 -8.47 9.88
CA ARG A 185 -5.03 -8.48 9.29
C ARG A 185 -6.09 -8.22 10.35
N ASP A 186 -6.01 -8.93 11.48
CA ASP A 186 -6.95 -8.75 12.59
C ASP A 186 -6.94 -7.31 13.14
N ASN A 187 -5.75 -6.73 13.34
CA ASN A 187 -5.61 -5.33 13.76
C ASN A 187 -6.24 -4.36 12.74
N LEU A 188 -6.00 -4.58 11.45
CA LEU A 188 -6.57 -3.75 10.38
C LEU A 188 -8.10 -3.90 10.27
N VAL A 189 -8.62 -5.12 10.42
CA VAL A 189 -10.06 -5.41 10.39
C VAL A 189 -10.76 -4.74 11.58
N HIS A 190 -10.20 -4.84 12.79
CA HIS A 190 -10.73 -4.12 13.95
C HIS A 190 -10.67 -2.59 13.78
N ALA A 191 -9.62 -2.10 13.15
CA ALA A 191 -9.41 -0.67 12.96
C ALA A 191 -10.10 -0.10 11.71
N ALA A 192 -10.76 -0.89 10.85
CA ALA A 192 -11.18 -0.52 9.49
C ALA A 192 -11.88 0.86 9.37
N GLU A 193 -12.64 1.28 10.38
CA GLU A 193 -13.34 2.58 10.39
C GLU A 193 -12.52 3.75 10.96
N SER A 194 -11.41 3.45 11.64
CA SER A 194 -10.60 4.39 12.42
C SER A 194 -9.32 4.87 11.74
N PHE A 195 -8.91 4.24 10.63
CA PHE A 195 -7.74 4.67 9.85
C PHE A 195 -8.08 5.01 8.40
N ASN A 196 -7.15 5.69 7.74
CA ASN A 196 -7.23 5.99 6.32
C ASN A 196 -6.47 4.92 5.53
N ASP A 197 -7.20 3.99 4.93
CA ASP A 197 -6.67 2.89 4.12
C ASP A 197 -5.91 3.35 2.88
N CYS A 198 -6.36 4.41 2.21
CA CYS A 198 -5.60 5.02 1.11
C CYS A 198 -4.26 5.60 1.55
N GLU A 199 -4.19 6.13 2.78
CA GLU A 199 -2.96 6.66 3.37
C GLU A 199 -1.99 5.54 3.72
N LEU A 200 -2.49 4.45 4.33
CA LEU A 200 -1.70 3.25 4.58
C LEU A 200 -1.14 2.68 3.26
N CYS A 201 -1.99 2.51 2.24
CA CYS A 201 -1.56 2.04 0.92
C CYS A 201 -0.50 2.95 0.30
N THR A 202 -0.66 4.27 0.39
CA THR A 202 0.33 5.24 -0.10
C THR A 202 1.67 5.08 0.64
N ASP A 203 1.65 4.97 1.97
CA ASP A 203 2.88 4.86 2.75
C ASP A 203 3.58 3.52 2.52
N ILE A 204 2.84 2.44 2.28
CA ILE A 204 3.39 1.14 1.93
C ILE A 204 4.06 1.18 0.55
N MET A 205 3.42 1.79 -0.45
CA MET A 205 3.78 1.64 -1.87
C MET A 205 4.67 2.75 -2.41
N ASP A 206 4.42 4.01 -2.02
CA ASP A 206 5.08 5.19 -2.58
C ASP A 206 4.98 6.39 -1.63
N PRO A 207 5.65 6.35 -0.48
CA PRO A 207 5.67 7.51 0.39
C PRO A 207 6.47 8.61 -0.29
N SER A 208 5.89 9.81 -0.26
CA SER A 208 6.36 11.02 -0.96
C SER A 208 7.78 11.50 -0.63
N ASN A 209 8.49 10.81 0.25
CA ASN A 209 9.89 11.03 0.65
C ASN A 209 10.89 10.05 0.03
N GLY A 210 10.44 9.03 -0.71
CA GLY A 210 11.31 8.06 -1.41
C GLY A 210 11.58 6.74 -0.68
N ASP A 211 11.07 6.55 0.54
CA ASP A 211 11.35 5.38 1.39
C ASP A 211 10.18 4.40 1.46
N VAL A 212 10.16 3.33 0.66
CA VAL A 212 9.04 2.35 0.64
C VAL A 212 8.69 1.85 2.06
N GLY A 213 7.40 1.91 2.43
CA GLY A 213 6.93 1.54 3.77
C GLY A 213 7.13 0.06 4.11
N MET A 214 7.12 -0.79 3.09
CA MET A 214 7.43 -2.21 3.19
C MET A 214 8.36 -2.64 2.06
N MET A 215 9.06 -3.76 2.24
CA MET A 215 9.91 -4.38 1.24
C MET A 215 9.62 -5.89 1.22
N VAL A 216 9.76 -6.49 0.03
CA VAL A 216 9.55 -7.92 -0.19
C VAL A 216 10.80 -8.51 -0.83
N TRP A 217 11.36 -9.52 -0.18
CA TRP A 217 12.66 -10.13 -0.49
C TRP A 217 12.56 -11.49 -1.19
N GLY A 218 11.35 -12.05 -1.31
CA GLY A 218 11.11 -13.38 -1.87
C GLY A 218 9.62 -13.64 -2.05
N ASP A 219 9.20 -14.91 -1.96
CA ASP A 219 7.80 -15.31 -2.11
C ASP A 219 6.87 -14.54 -1.15
N PRO A 220 5.79 -13.92 -1.66
CA PRO A 220 5.00 -12.94 -0.92
C PRO A 220 4.03 -13.55 0.09
N TRP A 221 3.68 -14.83 -0.03
CA TRP A 221 2.90 -15.54 0.98
C TRP A 221 3.75 -15.96 2.17
N LEU A 222 5.07 -15.81 2.15
CA LEU A 222 5.94 -16.18 3.27
C LEU A 222 6.23 -14.95 4.17
N PRO A 223 5.76 -14.93 5.43
CA PRO A 223 5.96 -13.78 6.34
C PRO A 223 7.42 -13.34 6.48
N GLN A 224 8.35 -14.30 6.45
CA GLN A 224 9.78 -14.05 6.58
C GLN A 224 10.39 -13.24 5.44
N ASN A 225 9.71 -13.12 4.31
CA ASN A 225 10.20 -12.38 3.16
C ASN A 225 9.82 -10.90 3.18
N TRP A 226 9.08 -10.45 4.20
CA TRP A 226 8.66 -9.07 4.32
C TRP A 226 9.49 -8.31 5.35
N GLU A 227 9.76 -7.05 5.06
CA GLU A 227 10.40 -6.10 5.96
C GLU A 227 9.59 -4.79 6.00
N VAL A 228 9.28 -4.28 7.19
CA VAL A 228 8.71 -2.94 7.36
C VAL A 228 9.82 -1.90 7.54
N SER A 229 9.60 -0.69 7.04
CA SER A 229 10.55 0.41 7.20
C SER A 229 10.44 1.08 8.57
N GLU A 230 11.43 1.92 8.93
CA GLU A 230 11.36 2.71 10.16
C GLU A 230 10.18 3.70 10.15
N LEU A 231 9.89 4.29 8.98
CA LEU A 231 8.72 5.15 8.77
C LEU A 231 7.42 4.41 9.09
N PHE A 232 7.30 3.16 8.61
CA PHE A 232 6.14 2.33 8.89
C PHE A 232 5.99 2.06 10.38
N VAL A 233 7.08 1.71 11.08
CA VAL A 233 7.02 1.49 12.54
C VAL A 233 6.63 2.77 13.29
N GLN A 234 7.16 3.93 12.87
CA GLN A 234 6.85 5.20 13.54
C GLN A 234 5.36 5.59 13.41
N LYS A 235 4.75 5.36 12.25
CA LYS A 235 3.38 5.81 11.96
C LYS A 235 2.31 4.72 12.18
N TRP A 236 2.63 3.49 11.80
CA TRP A 236 1.72 2.35 11.72
C TRP A 236 2.09 1.24 12.72
N SER A 237 2.81 1.54 13.81
CA SER A 237 3.18 0.55 14.85
C SER A 237 1.99 -0.26 15.38
N TRP A 238 0.81 0.35 15.51
CA TRP A 238 -0.40 -0.32 15.97
C TRP A 238 -0.87 -1.44 15.02
N VAL A 239 -0.53 -1.36 13.73
CA VAL A 239 -0.87 -2.39 12.73
C VAL A 239 -0.16 -3.71 13.07
N ILE A 240 1.01 -3.65 13.70
CA ILE A 240 1.85 -4.82 14.06
C ILE A 240 1.89 -5.06 15.57
N GLU A 241 1.04 -4.38 16.34
CA GLU A 241 0.97 -4.55 17.79
C GLU A 241 0.48 -5.94 18.17
N GLY A 242 1.13 -6.57 19.16
CA GLY A 242 0.84 -7.96 19.55
C GLY A 242 1.50 -9.04 18.67
N PHE A 243 2.13 -8.65 17.55
CA PHE A 243 2.70 -9.60 16.57
C PHE A 243 4.17 -9.29 16.27
N PRO A 244 5.11 -9.79 17.11
CA PRO A 244 6.52 -9.44 17.01
C PRO A 244 7.22 -10.02 15.78
N GLU A 245 6.62 -11.04 15.12
CA GLU A 245 7.19 -11.73 13.95
C GLU A 245 7.58 -10.75 12.84
N VAL A 246 6.75 -9.74 12.56
CA VAL A 246 7.04 -8.71 11.55
C VAL A 246 8.35 -8.00 11.85
N LEU A 247 8.61 -7.66 13.12
CA LEU A 247 9.86 -7.01 13.54
C LEU A 247 11.04 -7.98 13.53
N VAL A 248 10.82 -9.25 13.86
CA VAL A 248 11.86 -10.29 13.81
C VAL A 248 12.36 -10.45 12.37
N HIS A 249 11.44 -10.63 11.42
CA HIS A 249 11.77 -10.77 10.00
C HIS A 249 12.37 -9.49 9.43
N SER A 250 11.83 -8.32 9.79
CA SER A 250 12.41 -7.03 9.38
C SER A 250 13.85 -6.89 9.88
N ASN A 251 14.11 -7.22 11.15
CA ASN A 251 15.45 -7.12 11.72
C ASN A 251 16.44 -8.12 11.14
N TYR A 252 15.98 -9.30 10.70
CA TYR A 252 16.81 -10.27 9.98
C TYR A 252 17.35 -9.69 8.67
N TRP A 253 16.49 -9.06 7.86
CA TRP A 253 16.90 -8.44 6.59
C TRP A 253 17.78 -7.20 6.80
N ARG A 254 17.44 -6.37 7.80
CA ARG A 254 18.23 -5.20 8.17
C ARG A 254 19.64 -5.55 8.63
N ASP A 255 19.79 -6.59 9.45
CA ASP A 255 21.08 -7.05 9.96
C ASP A 255 22.01 -7.52 8.83
N ARG A 256 21.47 -8.24 7.83
CA ARG A 256 22.21 -8.64 6.62
C ARG A 256 22.75 -7.46 5.80
N ARG A 257 22.14 -6.28 5.95
CA ARG A 257 22.56 -5.03 5.30
C ARG A 257 23.34 -4.10 6.24
N GLY A 258 23.65 -4.53 7.47
CA GLY A 258 24.34 -3.73 8.48
C GLY A 258 23.51 -2.56 9.04
N LEU A 259 22.18 -2.62 8.93
CA LEU A 259 21.28 -1.57 9.43
C LEU A 259 20.90 -1.82 10.88
N GLN A 260 20.64 -0.74 11.62
CA GLN A 260 20.19 -0.83 13.01
C GLN A 260 18.84 -1.54 13.13
N LYS A 261 18.67 -2.34 14.19
CA LYS A 261 17.40 -3.02 14.50
C LYS A 261 16.28 -2.01 14.77
N LEU A 262 15.11 -2.26 14.19
CA LEU A 262 13.87 -1.56 14.50
C LEU A 262 13.43 -1.87 15.93
N LYS A 263 12.89 -0.84 16.59
CA LYS A 263 12.31 -0.90 17.92
C LYS A 263 10.94 -0.22 17.87
N VAL A 264 9.91 -0.89 18.38
CA VAL A 264 8.63 -0.24 18.66
C VAL A 264 8.79 0.53 19.96
N ARG A 265 8.49 1.83 19.95
CA ARG A 265 8.43 2.60 21.19
C ARG A 265 7.14 2.20 21.93
N PRO A 266 7.20 1.83 23.22
CA PRO A 266 5.98 1.63 23.99
C PRO A 266 5.17 2.93 23.98
N ARG A 267 3.86 2.81 23.76
CA ARG A 267 2.91 3.92 23.85
C ARG A 267 2.69 4.32 25.30
#